data_AF-A0A075V1U6-F1
#
_entry.id   AF-A0A075V1U6-F1
#
_cell.length_a   1.000
_cell.length_b   1.000
_cell.length_c   1.000
_cell.angle_alpha   90.00
_cell.angle_beta   90.00
_cell.angle_gamma   90.00
#
_symmetry.space_group_name_H-M   'P 1'
#
loop_
_entity.id
_entity.type
_entity.pdbx_description
1 polymer ?
#
loop_
_entity_poly.entity_id
_entity_poly.type
_entity_poly.pdbx_seq_one_letter_code
_entity_poly.pdbx_strand_id
1 'polypeptide(L)'
;MAPASDEQTARWIAELTALTELYRSAGSAGQVSYEGWHTGARIGTGTGDGRMLAYQDSGVEAECVFRAGESTLFNIMSTGYGSDTTERGFAVWSARPGALGAIDPGVTRLDVTDADGVVVQAEIVAHTFAVDVDLGPEPRTIDEVFAPWEPPELTVRVYGEDDALRYEGPLLTR
;
A
#
# COMPACT_ATOMS: atom_id res chain seq x y z
N MET A 1 3.47 -3.92 24.89
CA MET A 1 2.27 -3.81 24.04
C MET A 1 1.48 -5.07 24.23
N ALA A 2 0.27 -4.99 24.79
CA ALA A 2 -0.63 -6.14 24.77
C ALA A 2 -1.13 -6.32 23.33
N PRO A 3 -1.20 -7.54 22.78
CA PRO A 3 -1.93 -7.76 21.54
C PRO A 3 -3.37 -7.26 21.73
N ALA A 4 -3.99 -6.74 20.66
CA ALA A 4 -5.44 -6.56 20.65
C ALA A 4 -6.09 -7.86 21.15
N SER A 5 -7.11 -7.77 22.01
CA SER A 5 -7.82 -8.97 22.44
C SER A 5 -8.30 -9.73 21.21
N ASP A 6 -8.29 -11.07 21.23
CA ASP A 6 -8.69 -11.89 20.07
C ASP A 6 -10.06 -11.47 19.50
N GLU A 7 -10.96 -10.98 20.36
CA GLU A 7 -12.26 -10.41 20.00
C GLU A 7 -12.16 -9.14 19.15
N GLN A 8 -11.24 -8.23 19.47
CA GLN A 8 -10.98 -7.00 18.72
C GLN A 8 -10.43 -7.33 17.33
N THR A 9 -9.49 -8.28 17.24
CA THR A 9 -8.93 -8.75 15.96
C THR A 9 -10.01 -9.42 15.11
N ALA A 10 -10.85 -10.27 15.70
CA ALA A 10 -11.95 -10.91 15.00
C ALA A 10 -12.96 -9.89 14.45
N ARG A 11 -13.23 -8.82 15.21
CA ARG A 11 -14.07 -7.72 14.74
C ARG A 11 -13.45 -7.01 13.53
N TRP A 12 -12.18 -6.64 13.60
CA TRP A 12 -11.50 -5.99 12.47
C TRP A 12 -11.50 -6.86 11.20
N ILE A 13 -11.30 -8.18 11.35
CA ILE A 13 -11.38 -9.11 10.22
C ILE A 13 -12.79 -9.09 9.59
N ALA A 14 -13.85 -9.10 10.39
CA ALA A 14 -15.22 -9.04 9.87
C ALA A 14 -15.51 -7.72 9.14
N GLU A 15 -15.08 -6.59 9.71
CA GLU A 15 -15.22 -5.26 9.11
C GLU A 15 -14.45 -5.14 7.79
N LEU A 16 -13.19 -5.58 7.75
CA LEU A 16 -12.36 -5.59 6.54
C LEU A 16 -12.90 -6.54 5.47
N THR A 17 -13.50 -7.66 5.86
CA THR A 17 -14.20 -8.56 4.94
C THR A 17 -15.34 -7.81 4.24
N ALA A 18 -16.22 -7.16 5.01
CA ALA A 18 -17.31 -6.38 4.46
C ALA A 18 -16.82 -5.22 3.58
N LEU A 19 -15.79 -4.49 4.00
CA LEU A 19 -15.17 -3.42 3.21
C LEU A 19 -14.67 -3.93 1.85
N THR A 20 -13.94 -5.04 1.84
CA THR A 20 -13.36 -5.56 0.59
C THR A 20 -14.39 -6.19 -0.33
N GLU A 21 -15.49 -6.73 0.19
CA GLU A 21 -16.65 -7.14 -0.60
C GLU A 21 -17.36 -5.93 -1.24
N LEU A 22 -17.58 -4.87 -0.46
CA LEU A 22 -18.14 -3.61 -0.98
C LEU A 22 -17.24 -3.04 -2.08
N TYR A 23 -15.93 -2.98 -1.86
CA TYR A 23 -14.96 -2.50 -2.83
C TYR A 23 -14.98 -3.30 -4.14
N ARG A 24 -15.01 -4.64 -4.05
CA ARG A 24 -15.14 -5.51 -5.24
C ARG A 24 -16.45 -5.26 -5.98
N SER A 25 -17.56 -5.12 -5.25
CA SER A 25 -18.88 -4.87 -5.85
C SER A 25 -18.97 -3.51 -6.56
N ALA A 26 -18.22 -2.51 -6.08
CA ALA A 26 -18.11 -1.19 -6.68
C ALA A 26 -17.20 -1.14 -7.92
N GLY A 27 -16.59 -2.27 -8.31
CA GLY A 27 -15.78 -2.37 -9.53
C GLY A 27 -14.34 -1.88 -9.37
N SER A 28 -13.77 -1.93 -8.17
CA SER A 28 -12.35 -1.62 -7.88
C SER A 28 -11.87 -0.19 -8.23
N ALA A 29 -12.76 0.70 -8.66
CA ALA A 29 -12.45 2.09 -8.99
C ALA A 29 -12.97 3.09 -7.95
N GLY A 30 -13.61 2.61 -6.88
CA GLY A 30 -14.27 3.45 -5.87
C GLY A 30 -13.53 3.45 -4.56
N GLN A 31 -13.33 4.64 -3.99
CA GLN A 31 -13.10 4.78 -2.56
C GLN A 31 -14.38 4.38 -1.84
N VAL A 32 -14.31 3.32 -1.02
CA VAL A 32 -15.43 2.89 -0.17
C VAL A 32 -15.01 2.93 1.29
N SER A 33 -16.00 3.09 2.16
CA SER A 33 -15.80 3.05 3.60
C SER A 33 -16.85 2.18 4.28
N TYR A 34 -16.48 1.58 5.41
CA TYR A 34 -17.33 0.71 6.21
C TYR A 34 -16.84 0.69 7.66
N GLU A 35 -17.70 1.05 8.61
CA GLU A 35 -17.37 1.03 10.07
C GLU A 35 -16.05 1.75 10.41
N GLY A 36 -15.84 2.92 9.78
CA GLY A 36 -14.64 3.73 9.95
C GLY A 36 -13.39 3.21 9.24
N TRP A 37 -13.48 2.07 8.54
CA TRP A 37 -12.45 1.65 7.58
C TRP A 37 -12.65 2.34 6.24
N HIS A 38 -11.54 2.63 5.58
CA HIS A 38 -11.50 3.26 4.26
C HIS A 38 -10.50 2.53 3.38
N THR A 39 -10.84 2.40 2.10
CA THR A 39 -9.91 1.88 1.09
C THR A 39 -8.86 2.93 0.73
N GLY A 40 -7.61 2.50 0.69
CA GLY A 40 -6.48 3.23 0.13
C GLY A 40 -6.10 2.73 -1.25
N ALA A 41 -4.88 3.05 -1.66
CA ALA A 41 -4.33 2.75 -2.97
C ALA A 41 -4.09 1.24 -3.13
N ARG A 42 -4.20 0.76 -4.36
CA ARG A 42 -4.10 -0.66 -4.69
C ARG A 42 -3.15 -0.90 -5.86
N ILE A 43 -2.25 -1.87 -5.71
CA ILE A 43 -1.51 -2.43 -6.85
C ILE A 43 -2.34 -3.51 -7.53
N GLY A 44 -2.22 -3.65 -8.86
CA GLY A 44 -2.95 -4.66 -9.63
C GLY A 44 -4.46 -4.39 -9.76
N THR A 45 -4.89 -3.12 -9.77
CA THR A 45 -6.32 -2.72 -9.91
C THR A 45 -7.01 -3.31 -11.14
N GLY A 46 -6.27 -3.56 -12.22
CA GLY A 46 -6.78 -4.19 -13.45
C GLY A 46 -6.92 -5.72 -13.39
N THR A 47 -6.60 -6.35 -12.25
CA THR A 47 -6.60 -7.81 -12.10
C THR A 47 -7.46 -8.25 -10.90
N GLY A 48 -7.79 -9.54 -10.84
CA GLY A 48 -8.41 -10.13 -9.65
C GLY A 48 -7.44 -10.25 -8.47
N ASP A 49 -6.14 -10.16 -8.75
CA ASP A 49 -5.05 -10.21 -7.78
C ASP A 49 -4.65 -8.78 -7.38
N GLY A 50 -3.85 -8.67 -6.33
CA GLY A 50 -3.25 -7.40 -5.95
C GLY A 50 -3.28 -7.15 -4.45
N ARG A 51 -2.85 -5.97 -4.06
CA ARG A 51 -2.74 -5.60 -2.64
C ARG A 51 -3.19 -4.17 -2.48
N MET A 52 -3.98 -3.91 -1.44
CA MET A 52 -4.53 -2.60 -1.12
C MET A 52 -4.18 -2.25 0.31
N LEU A 53 -3.80 -1.01 0.56
CA LEU A 53 -3.75 -0.49 1.93
C LEU A 53 -5.14 -0.03 2.33
N ALA A 54 -5.53 -0.29 3.57
CA ALA A 54 -6.74 0.21 4.19
C ALA A 54 -6.39 0.85 5.52
N TYR A 55 -7.13 1.88 5.89
CA TYR A 55 -6.94 2.58 7.16
C TYR A 55 -8.26 2.74 7.89
N GLN A 56 -8.19 2.83 9.21
CA GLN A 56 -9.33 2.97 10.09
C GLN A 56 -9.20 4.29 10.88
N ASP A 57 -10.32 4.95 11.16
CA ASP A 57 -10.34 6.26 11.85
C ASP A 57 -9.62 6.30 13.22
N SER A 58 -9.49 5.15 13.89
CA SER A 58 -8.78 4.97 15.16
C SER A 58 -7.26 4.85 15.01
N GLY A 59 -6.75 4.85 13.77
CA GLY A 59 -5.32 4.71 13.46
C GLY A 59 -4.85 3.28 13.25
N VAL A 60 -5.77 2.30 13.18
CA VAL A 60 -5.46 0.93 12.76
C VAL A 60 -5.34 0.92 11.24
N GLU A 61 -4.37 0.19 10.71
CA GLU A 61 -4.17 0.04 9.27
C GLU A 61 -4.07 -1.44 8.90
N ALA A 62 -4.38 -1.77 7.64
CA ALA A 62 -4.36 -3.14 7.15
C ALA A 62 -3.91 -3.23 5.68
N GLU A 63 -3.13 -4.26 5.38
CA GLU A 63 -2.87 -4.66 4.00
C GLU A 63 -3.86 -5.76 3.63
N CYS A 64 -4.65 -5.51 2.59
CA CYS A 64 -5.63 -6.43 2.03
C CYS A 64 -5.02 -7.13 0.82
N VAL A 65 -4.79 -8.43 0.90
CA VAL A 65 -4.23 -9.23 -0.20
C VAL A 65 -5.37 -9.91 -0.96
N PHE A 66 -5.54 -9.51 -2.22
CA PHE A 66 -6.51 -10.07 -3.15
C PHE A 66 -5.86 -11.17 -3.97
N ARG A 67 -6.55 -12.32 -4.03
CA ARG A 67 -6.21 -13.44 -4.89
C ARG A 67 -7.48 -13.90 -5.60
N ALA A 68 -7.42 -14.02 -6.91
CA ALA A 68 -8.56 -14.38 -7.73
C ALA A 68 -9.13 -15.73 -7.31
N GLY A 69 -10.41 -15.74 -6.93
CA GLY A 69 -11.11 -16.95 -6.49
C GLY A 69 -10.88 -17.34 -5.02
N GLU A 70 -10.12 -16.56 -4.25
CA GLU A 70 -9.88 -16.79 -2.83
C GLU A 70 -10.46 -15.67 -1.95
N SER A 71 -10.64 -15.97 -0.67
CA SER A 71 -10.96 -14.95 0.34
C SER A 71 -9.79 -13.98 0.51
N THR A 72 -10.10 -12.71 0.79
CA THR A 72 -9.07 -11.70 1.07
C THR A 72 -8.29 -12.08 2.32
N LEU A 73 -6.97 -11.97 2.27
CA LEU A 73 -6.12 -12.08 3.46
C LEU A 73 -5.81 -10.69 4.02
N PHE A 74 -5.72 -10.58 5.35
CA PHE A 74 -5.48 -9.33 6.03
C PHE A 74 -4.23 -9.41 6.89
N ASN A 75 -3.28 -8.51 6.65
CA ASN A 75 -2.25 -8.18 7.62
C ASN A 75 -2.72 -6.94 8.37
N ILE A 76 -3.06 -7.05 9.66
CA ILE A 76 -3.62 -5.94 10.46
C ILE A 76 -2.54 -5.39 11.39
N MET A 77 -2.35 -4.08 11.38
CA MET A 77 -1.40 -3.35 12.20
C MET A 77 -2.14 -2.43 13.16
N SER A 78 -2.26 -2.89 14.41
CA SER A 78 -3.05 -2.21 15.45
C SER A 78 -2.52 -0.84 15.87
N THR A 79 -1.27 -0.51 15.55
CA THR A 79 -0.63 0.78 15.84
C THR A 79 -0.44 1.64 14.59
N GLY A 80 -1.09 1.26 13.49
CA GLY A 80 -0.74 1.73 12.17
C GLY A 80 0.63 1.19 11.75
N TYR A 81 1.02 1.54 10.54
CA TYR A 81 2.27 1.14 9.95
C TYR A 81 3.47 1.85 10.63
N GLY A 82 3.29 3.07 11.15
CA GLY A 82 4.37 3.84 11.80
C GLY A 82 5.24 4.61 10.81
N SER A 83 4.62 5.17 9.77
CA SER A 83 5.25 5.85 8.64
C SER A 83 5.86 7.18 9.03
N ASP A 84 7.19 7.24 9.08
CA ASP A 84 7.87 8.53 9.01
C ASP A 84 7.97 8.95 7.54
N THR A 85 7.03 9.80 7.11
CA THR A 85 7.02 10.42 5.79
C THR A 85 7.75 11.75 5.75
N THR A 86 8.26 12.24 6.88
CA THR A 86 8.68 13.64 7.03
C THR A 86 9.87 14.03 6.16
N GLU A 87 10.81 13.10 5.92
CA GLU A 87 12.02 13.38 5.14
C GLU A 87 11.78 13.32 3.64
N ARG A 88 11.01 12.32 3.17
CA ARG A 88 10.89 11.98 1.74
C ARG A 88 9.53 12.33 1.14
N GLY A 89 8.54 12.65 1.97
CA GLY A 89 7.15 12.79 1.56
C GLY A 89 6.41 11.46 1.37
N PHE A 90 7.07 10.31 1.62
CA PHE A 90 6.46 8.98 1.52
C PHE A 90 7.24 7.95 2.35
N ALA A 91 6.60 6.81 2.62
CA ALA A 91 7.23 5.64 3.21
C ALA A 91 6.68 4.36 2.56
N VAL A 92 7.55 3.45 2.13
CA VAL A 92 7.16 2.16 1.54
C VAL A 92 6.92 1.13 2.65
N TRP A 93 5.79 0.44 2.56
CA TRP A 93 5.34 -0.60 3.50
C TRP A 93 5.50 -2.00 2.97
N SER A 94 5.02 -2.19 1.75
CA SER A 94 5.00 -3.48 1.09
C SER A 94 5.70 -3.32 -0.25
N ALA A 95 6.67 -4.18 -0.49
CA ALA A 95 7.43 -4.24 -1.71
C ALA A 95 7.35 -5.67 -2.26
N ARG A 96 7.09 -5.76 -3.57
CA ARG A 96 6.80 -6.97 -4.36
C ARG A 96 5.33 -7.42 -4.23
N PRO A 97 4.58 -7.53 -5.35
CA PRO A 97 5.03 -7.37 -6.73
C PRO A 97 5.24 -5.91 -7.18
N GLY A 98 4.61 -4.95 -6.49
CA GLY A 98 4.82 -3.50 -6.67
C GLY A 98 5.16 -2.83 -5.34
N ALA A 99 5.14 -1.50 -5.28
CA ALA A 99 5.31 -0.77 -4.03
C ALA A 99 4.00 -0.16 -3.54
N LEU A 100 3.73 -0.37 -2.26
CA LEU A 100 2.62 0.24 -1.52
C LEU A 100 3.18 1.00 -0.34
N GLY A 101 2.60 2.14 -0.03
CA GLY A 101 3.09 2.94 1.07
C GLY A 101 2.15 4.03 1.54
N ALA A 102 2.60 4.75 2.57
CA ALA A 102 1.97 5.97 3.03
C ALA A 102 2.62 7.18 2.35
N ILE A 103 1.84 8.26 2.22
CA ILE A 103 2.27 9.50 1.58
C ILE A 103 1.94 10.70 2.48
N ASP A 104 2.84 11.67 2.49
CA ASP A 104 2.72 12.85 3.35
C ASP A 104 1.57 13.77 2.91
N PRO A 105 0.87 14.44 3.84
CA PRO A 105 -0.11 15.46 3.48
C PRO A 105 0.48 16.53 2.55
N GLY A 106 -0.25 16.82 1.47
CA GLY A 106 0.16 17.82 0.48
C GLY A 106 1.12 17.31 -0.58
N VAL A 107 1.47 16.03 -0.59
CA VAL A 107 2.00 15.37 -1.80
C VAL A 107 0.84 15.10 -2.76
N THR A 108 1.01 15.51 -4.01
CA THR A 108 -0.02 15.46 -5.05
C THR A 108 0.33 14.49 -6.18
N ARG A 109 1.63 14.22 -6.39
CA ARG A 109 2.13 13.26 -7.39
C ARG A 109 3.38 12.55 -6.88
N LEU A 110 3.46 11.26 -7.19
CA LEU A 110 4.64 10.44 -6.99
C LEU A 110 4.90 9.67 -8.28
N ASP A 111 6.08 9.86 -8.85
CA ASP A 111 6.52 9.23 -10.09
C ASP A 111 7.70 8.33 -9.80
N VAL A 112 7.66 7.08 -10.26
CA VAL A 112 8.78 6.14 -10.17
C VAL A 112 9.37 5.94 -11.55
N THR A 113 10.68 6.11 -11.66
CA THR A 113 11.46 5.94 -12.87
C THR A 113 12.39 4.75 -12.74
N ASP A 114 12.34 3.82 -13.69
CA ASP A 114 13.28 2.70 -13.76
C ASP A 114 14.61 3.07 -14.40
N ALA A 115 15.53 2.11 -14.47
CA ALA A 115 16.85 2.29 -15.07
C ALA A 115 16.81 2.58 -16.59
N ASP A 116 15.74 2.18 -17.27
CA ASP A 116 15.50 2.44 -18.69
C ASP A 116 14.85 3.81 -18.94
N GLY A 117 14.51 4.54 -17.87
CA GLY A 117 13.87 5.86 -17.91
C GLY A 117 12.36 5.80 -18.09
N VAL A 118 11.74 4.62 -17.96
CA VAL A 118 10.28 4.48 -17.99
C VAL A 118 9.72 5.05 -16.70
N VAL A 119 8.78 5.99 -16.83
CA VAL A 119 8.10 6.62 -15.71
C VAL A 119 6.73 5.98 -15.50
N VAL A 120 6.52 5.48 -14.29
CA VAL A 120 5.24 4.97 -13.80
C VAL A 120 4.73 5.89 -12.70
N GLN A 121 3.59 6.53 -12.94
CA GLN A 121 2.95 7.37 -11.93
C GLN A 121 2.23 6.48 -10.92
N ALA A 122 2.43 6.76 -9.62
CA ALA A 122 1.70 6.09 -8.56
C ALA A 122 0.23 6.53 -8.51
N GLU A 123 -0.65 5.59 -8.20
CA GLU A 123 -1.99 5.88 -7.75
C GLU A 123 -1.91 6.39 -6.30
N ILE A 124 -2.51 7.55 -6.04
CA ILE A 124 -2.61 8.13 -4.69
C ILE A 124 -4.08 8.17 -4.31
N VAL A 125 -4.41 7.52 -3.21
CA VAL A 125 -5.78 7.42 -2.67
C VAL A 125 -5.70 7.72 -1.18
N ALA A 126 -6.37 8.79 -0.77
CA ALA A 126 -6.25 9.34 0.59
C ALA A 126 -4.77 9.63 0.95
N HIS A 127 -4.25 9.05 2.02
CA HIS A 127 -2.86 9.20 2.46
C HIS A 127 -1.98 8.00 2.11
N THR A 128 -2.38 7.21 1.11
CA THR A 128 -1.66 6.01 0.66
C THR A 128 -1.34 6.09 -0.82
N PHE A 129 -0.30 5.39 -1.23
CA PHE A 129 0.07 5.25 -2.63
C PHE A 129 0.30 3.79 -3.03
N ALA A 130 0.10 3.52 -4.32
CA ALA A 130 0.37 2.26 -4.96
C ALA A 130 1.05 2.50 -6.31
N VAL A 131 2.09 1.73 -6.61
CA VAL A 131 2.78 1.80 -7.90
C VAL A 131 3.12 0.41 -8.40
N ASP A 132 2.61 0.11 -9.59
CA ASP A 132 2.86 -1.14 -10.31
C ASP A 132 4.19 -1.04 -11.06
N VAL A 133 5.29 -1.23 -10.33
CA VAL A 133 6.66 -1.37 -10.86
C VAL A 133 7.16 -2.79 -10.62
N ASP A 134 7.96 -3.32 -11.54
CA ASP A 134 8.52 -4.67 -11.38
C ASP A 134 9.61 -4.67 -10.29
N LEU A 135 9.24 -5.14 -9.09
CA LEU A 135 10.16 -5.39 -7.99
C LEU A 135 10.55 -6.88 -7.88
N GLY A 136 10.16 -7.68 -8.87
CA GLY A 136 10.24 -9.13 -8.83
C GLY A 136 9.01 -9.79 -8.18
N PRO A 137 8.96 -11.12 -8.20
CA PRO A 137 7.80 -11.87 -7.74
C PRO A 137 7.58 -11.73 -6.23
N GLU A 138 6.31 -11.83 -5.82
CA GLU A 138 5.93 -11.99 -4.42
C GLU A 138 6.58 -13.26 -3.83
N PRO A 139 7.26 -13.16 -2.67
CA PRO A 139 7.74 -14.32 -1.94
C PRO A 139 6.59 -15.28 -1.58
N ARG A 140 6.77 -16.57 -1.88
CA ARG A 140 5.79 -17.63 -1.62
C ARG A 140 6.12 -18.47 -0.39
N THR A 141 7.36 -18.41 0.07
CA THR A 141 7.83 -19.16 1.24
C THR A 141 8.49 -18.24 2.25
N ILE A 142 8.54 -18.67 3.52
CA ILE A 142 9.22 -17.92 4.58
C ILE A 142 10.72 -17.75 4.26
N ASP A 143 11.33 -18.74 3.62
CA ASP A 143 12.73 -18.67 3.20
C ASP A 143 12.95 -17.60 2.12
N GLU A 144 12.03 -17.45 1.17
CA GLU A 144 12.08 -16.40 0.15
C GLU A 144 11.86 -14.99 0.72
N VAL A 145 11.08 -14.87 1.81
CA VAL A 145 10.89 -13.59 2.52
C VAL A 145 12.21 -13.13 3.14
N PHE A 146 12.98 -14.05 3.73
CA PHE A 146 14.25 -13.75 4.40
C PHE A 146 15.48 -13.88 3.51
N ALA A 147 15.33 -14.36 2.28
CA ALA A 147 16.42 -14.46 1.32
C ALA A 147 16.96 -13.05 0.98
N PRO A 148 18.30 -12.90 0.84
CA PRO A 148 18.87 -11.65 0.34
C PRO A 148 18.24 -11.27 -1.00
N TRP A 149 17.75 -10.03 -1.08
CA TRP A 149 17.14 -9.48 -2.28
C TRP A 149 17.78 -8.13 -2.58
N GLU A 150 18.27 -7.99 -3.81
CA GLU A 150 18.75 -6.73 -4.36
C GLU A 150 17.62 -6.12 -5.20
N PRO A 151 16.93 -5.08 -4.69
CA PRO A 151 15.90 -4.40 -5.48
C PRO A 151 16.51 -3.74 -6.72
N PRO A 152 15.76 -3.62 -7.83
CA PRO A 152 16.19 -2.83 -8.96
C PRO A 152 16.40 -1.37 -8.53
N GLU A 153 17.31 -0.68 -9.22
CA GLU A 153 17.51 0.75 -9.03
C GLU A 153 16.30 1.52 -9.59
N LEU A 154 15.47 2.05 -8.68
CA LEU A 154 14.31 2.87 -9.01
C LEU A 154 14.47 4.25 -8.38
N THR A 155 14.32 5.29 -9.20
CA THR A 155 14.33 6.68 -8.75
C THR A 155 12.88 7.15 -8.58
N VAL A 156 12.54 7.68 -7.42
CA VAL A 156 11.24 8.30 -7.17
C VAL A 156 11.38 9.83 -7.19
N ARG A 157 10.38 10.49 -7.76
CA ARG A 157 10.17 11.93 -7.67
C ARG A 157 8.84 12.20 -7.00
N VAL A 158 8.86 13.06 -5.99
CA VAL A 158 7.69 13.41 -5.18
C VAL A 158 7.40 14.87 -5.35
N TYR A 159 6.16 15.19 -5.69
CA TYR A 159 5.70 16.53 -5.98
C TYR A 159 4.63 16.96 -4.98
N GLY A 160 4.72 18.20 -4.52
CA GLY A 160 3.74 18.83 -3.64
C GLY A 160 2.71 19.66 -4.39
N GLU A 161 2.14 20.63 -3.70
CA GLU A 161 1.33 21.70 -4.30
C GLU A 161 2.08 22.41 -5.43
N ASP A 162 1.34 22.88 -6.44
CA ASP A 162 1.86 23.58 -7.63
C ASP A 162 2.94 22.81 -8.42
N ASP A 163 2.90 21.47 -8.38
CA ASP A 163 3.90 20.59 -9.01
C ASP A 163 5.34 20.83 -8.52
N ALA A 164 5.51 21.40 -7.32
CA ALA A 164 6.83 21.65 -6.76
C ALA A 164 7.53 20.34 -6.37
N LEU A 165 8.71 20.08 -6.92
CA LEU A 165 9.53 18.93 -6.55
C LEU A 165 9.95 19.04 -5.08
N ARG A 166 9.51 18.08 -4.26
CA ARG A 166 9.84 17.97 -2.83
C ARG A 166 10.98 16.99 -2.57
N TYR A 167 11.05 15.91 -3.35
CA TYR A 167 12.06 14.87 -3.18
C TYR A 167 12.40 14.21 -4.51
N GLU A 168 13.68 13.87 -4.70
CA GLU A 168 14.18 13.00 -5.76
C GLU A 168 15.26 12.08 -5.17
N GLY A 169 15.10 10.77 -5.34
CA GLY A 169 16.02 9.80 -4.75
C GLY A 169 15.55 8.35 -4.90
N PRO A 170 16.14 7.39 -4.17
CA PRO A 170 15.74 5.99 -4.27
C PRO A 170 14.33 5.73 -3.71
N LEU A 171 13.57 4.86 -4.38
CA LEU A 171 12.27 4.39 -3.87
C LEU A 171 12.43 3.61 -2.56
N LEU A 172 13.41 2.71 -2.51
CA LEU A 172 13.69 1.83 -1.38
C LEU A 172 14.98 2.25 -0.69
N THR A 173 14.93 2.40 0.63
CA THR A 173 16.12 2.59 1.47
C THR A 173 16.69 1.23 1.86
N ARG A 174 18.01 1.08 1.75
CA ARG A 174 18.73 -0.12 2.19
C ARG A 174 18.91 -0.16 3.71
#